data_AF-A0A956WPC1-F1
#
_entry.id   AF-A0A956WPC1-F1
#
_cell.length_a   1.000
_cell.length_b   1.000
_cell.length_c   1.000
_cell.angle_alpha   90.00
_cell.angle_beta   90.00
_cell.angle_gamma   90.00
#
_symmetry.space_group_name_H-M   'P 1'
#
loop_
_entity.id
_entity.type
_entity.pdbx_description
1 polymer ?
#
loop_
_entity_poly.entity_id
_entity_poly.type
_entity_poly.pdbx_seq_one_letter_code
_entity_poly.pdbx_strand_id
1 'polypeptide(L)' 'MDVETFFLELGLTFQTLLDEGGATGRNYGLANTLPSTVVINPEGEIVATHRGSITHDQLDLYLSEALQ' A
#
# COMPACT_ATOMS: atom_id res chain seq x y z
N MET A 1 -16.39 -13.98 2.49
CA MET A 1 -16.32 -12.69 1.80
C MET A 1 -15.00 -12.70 1.05
N ASP A 2 -15.05 -12.57 -0.27
CA ASP A 2 -13.86 -12.43 -1.08
C ASP A 2 -13.41 -10.95 -1.12
N VAL A 3 -12.26 -10.69 -1.74
CA VAL A 3 -11.66 -9.35 -1.81
C VAL A 3 -12.55 -8.39 -2.61
N GLU A 4 -13.23 -8.88 -3.64
CA GLU A 4 -14.11 -8.05 -4.48
C GLU A 4 -15.32 -7.55 -3.69
N THR A 5 -15.98 -8.44 -2.94
CA THR A 5 -17.11 -8.07 -2.08
C THR A 5 -16.70 -7.02 -1.04
N PHE A 6 -15.53 -7.18 -0.41
CA PHE A 6 -15.00 -6.23 0.57
C PHE A 6 -14.78 -4.82 -0.03
N PHE A 7 -14.25 -4.74 -1.25
CA PHE A 7 -14.06 -3.47 -1.94
C PHE A 7 -15.40 -2.79 -2.28
N LEU A 8 -16.38 -3.56 -2.73
CA LEU A 8 -17.73 -3.05 -3.02
C LEU A 8 -18.42 -2.50 -1.77
N GLU A 9 -18.36 -3.24 -0.65
CA GLU A 9 -18.98 -2.82 0.62
C GLU A 9 -18.38 -1.53 1.18
N LEU A 10 -17.07 -1.34 1.01
CA LEU A 10 -16.36 -0.14 1.46
C LEU A 10 -16.35 1.02 0.44
N GLY A 11 -16.90 0.81 -0.77
CA GLY A 11 -16.90 1.80 -1.83
C GLY A 11 -15.49 2.16 -2.34
N LEU A 12 -14.54 1.22 -2.25
CA LEU A 12 -13.17 1.43 -2.69
C LEU A 12 -13.08 1.35 -4.21
N THR A 13 -12.59 2.41 -4.84
CA THR A 13 -12.56 2.55 -6.32
C THR A 13 -11.16 2.38 -6.92
N PHE A 14 -10.12 2.25 -6.09
CA PHE A 14 -8.76 2.03 -6.56
C PHE A 14 -8.56 0.57 -7.00
N GLN A 15 -7.59 0.34 -7.90
CA GLN A 15 -7.28 -0.98 -8.40
C GLN A 15 -6.77 -1.88 -7.28
N THR A 16 -7.37 -3.06 -7.15
CA THR A 16 -6.92 -4.13 -6.25
C THR A 16 -6.29 -5.26 -7.03
N LEU A 17 -5.30 -5.91 -6.42
CA LEU A 17 -4.60 -7.06 -6.98
C LEU A 17 -4.46 -8.13 -5.89
N LEU A 18 -4.64 -9.40 -6.26
CA LEU A 18 -4.43 -10.53 -5.37
C LEU A 18 -2.98 -11.02 -5.48
N ASP A 19 -2.17 -10.80 -4.44
CA ASP A 19 -0.82 -11.37 -4.34
C ASP A 19 -0.88 -12.83 -3.87
N GLU A 20 -1.42 -13.71 -4.71
CA GLU A 20 -1.55 -15.13 -4.40
C GLU A 20 -0.17 -15.75 -4.14
N GLY A 21 0.00 -16.39 -2.98
CA GLY A 21 1.29 -16.92 -2.55
C GLY A 21 2.29 -15.86 -2.06
N GLY A 22 1.94 -14.57 -2.03
CA GLY A 22 2.67 -13.51 -1.32
C GLY A 22 4.02 -13.11 -1.94
N ALA A 23 4.22 -13.32 -3.24
CA ALA A 23 5.51 -13.06 -3.90
C ALA A 23 5.82 -11.57 -3.97
N THR A 24 4.82 -10.74 -4.26
CA THR A 24 4.96 -9.29 -4.35
C THR A 24 5.35 -8.71 -2.99
N GLY A 25 4.61 -9.06 -1.93
CA GLY A 25 4.94 -8.63 -0.57
C GLY A 25 6.35 -9.03 -0.13
N ARG A 26 6.82 -10.24 -0.49
CA ARG A 26 8.20 -10.66 -0.23
C ARG A 26 9.23 -9.82 -0.99
N ASN A 27 8.99 -9.52 -2.25
CA ASN A 27 9.90 -8.72 -3.07
C ASN A 27 10.04 -7.29 -2.54
N TYR A 28 8.98 -6.73 -1.95
CA TYR A 28 9.03 -5.44 -1.24
C TYR A 28 9.59 -5.53 0.20
N GLY A 29 9.99 -6.71 0.67
CA GLY A 29 10.50 -6.90 2.04
C GLY A 29 9.42 -6.73 3.12
N LEU A 30 8.17 -7.06 2.80
CA LEU A 30 6.98 -6.91 3.65
C LEU A 30 6.36 -8.26 4.06
N ALA A 31 7.11 -9.35 3.92
CA ALA A 31 6.66 -10.68 4.33
C ALA A 31 6.14 -10.67 5.78
N ASN A 32 4.93 -11.17 5.98
CA ASN A 32 4.26 -11.26 7.29
C ASN A 32 4.07 -9.91 8.02
N THR A 33 4.19 -8.78 7.30
CA THR A 33 4.00 -7.45 7.89
C THR A 33 2.74 -6.81 7.32
N LEU A 34 1.68 -6.80 8.12
CA LEU A 34 0.40 -6.20 7.75
C LEU A 34 -0.16 -5.37 8.92
N PRO A 35 -0.81 -4.21 8.64
CA PRO A 35 -0.84 -3.52 7.35
C PRO A 35 0.53 -2.92 7.00
N SER A 36 0.76 -2.66 5.71
CA SER A 36 1.97 -2.00 5.21
C SER A 36 1.62 -1.08 4.04
N THR A 37 2.39 -0.01 3.87
CA THR A 37 2.23 0.97 2.77
C THR A 37 3.59 1.21 2.13
N VAL A 38 3.69 1.09 0.81
CA VAL A 38 4.86 1.49 0.02
C VAL A 38 4.48 2.73 -0.76
N VAL A 39 5.33 3.75 -0.72
CA VAL A 39 5.12 5.02 -1.43
C VAL A 39 6.18 5.15 -2.51
N ILE A 40 5.72 5.37 -3.74
CA ILE A 40 6.54 5.36 -4.96
C ILE A 40 6.35 6.71 -5.66
N ASN A 41 7.45 7.37 -6.05
CA ASN A 41 7.42 8.65 -6.78
C ASN A 41 7.16 8.44 -8.30
N PRO A 42 6.90 9.50 -9.09
CA PRO A 42 6.69 9.41 -10.54
C PRO A 42 7.83 8.76 -11.32
N GLU A 43 9.06 8.82 -10.83
CA GLU A 43 10.25 8.21 -11.41
C GLU A 43 10.30 6.68 -11.17
N GLY A 44 9.39 6.15 -10.35
CA GLY A 44 9.30 4.73 -10.02
C GLY A 44 10.18 4.29 -8.85
N GLU A 45 10.67 5.24 -8.06
CA GLU A 45 11.52 5.01 -6.89
C GLU A 45 10.68 4.89 -5.62
N ILE A 46 11.05 3.95 -4.74
CA ILE A 46 10.43 3.83 -3.41
C ILE A 46 10.98 4.94 -2.52
N VAL A 47 10.15 5.93 -2.18
CA VAL A 47 10.53 7.05 -1.30
C VAL A 47 10.20 6.77 0.17
N ALA A 48 9.22 5.90 0.44
CA ALA A 48 8.92 5.48 1.80
C ALA A 48 8.34 4.06 1.88
N THR A 49 8.54 3.41 3.04
CA THR A 49 7.89 2.15 3.40
C THR A 49 7.43 2.21 4.85
N HIS A 50 6.12 2.20 5.05
CA HIS A 50 5.48 2.23 6.36
C HIS A 50 4.99 0.84 6.75
N ARG A 51 5.23 0.44 8.00
CA ARG A 51 4.81 -0.85 8.57
C ARG A 51 3.91 -0.60 9.78
N GLY A 52 2.70 -1.13 9.74
CA GLY A 52 1.68 -0.89 10.75
C GLY A 52 0.65 0.15 10.32
N SER A 53 -0.20 0.52 11.27
CA SER A 53 -1.27 1.49 11.04
C SER A 53 -0.71 2.89 10.80
N ILE A 54 -1.18 3.52 9.73
CA ILE A 54 -0.78 4.86 9.32
C ILE A 54 -1.80 5.91 9.80
N THR A 55 -1.34 7.09 10.20
CA THR A 55 -2.19 8.26 10.46
C THR A 55 -2.35 9.12 9.20
N HIS A 56 -3.35 10.03 9.20
CA HIS A 56 -3.50 10.98 8.10
C HIS A 56 -2.26 11.87 7.95
N ASP A 57 -1.75 12.43 9.05
CA ASP A 57 -0.55 13.27 9.02
C ASP A 57 0.69 12.54 8.45
N GLN A 58 0.84 11.25 8.75
CA GLN A 58 1.92 10.43 8.18
C GLN A 58 1.72 10.20 6.69
N LEU A 59 0.48 9.94 6.26
CA LEU A 59 0.16 9.76 4.85
C LEU A 59 0.41 11.05 4.06
N ASP A 60 -0.02 12.20 4.57
CA ASP A 60 0.19 13.51 3.97
C ASP A 60 1.69 13.83 3.83
N LEU A 61 2.48 13.49 4.85
CA LEU A 61 3.93 13.63 4.80
C LEU A 61 4.52 12.81 3.65
N TYR A 62 4.21 11.51 3.55
CA TYR A 62 4.76 10.68 2.48
C TYR A 62 4.32 11.12 1.09
N LEU A 63 3.07 11.58 0.94
CA LEU A 63 2.58 12.13 -0.33
C LEU A 63 3.35 13.40 -0.72
N SER A 64 3.67 14.26 0.25
CA SER A 64 4.47 15.46 0.00
C SER A 64 5.92 15.14 -0.41
N GLU A 65 6.49 14.04 0.09
CA GLU A 65 7.83 13.57 -0.28
C GLU A 65 7.82 12.95 -1.68
N ALA A 66 6.76 12.22 -2.04
CA ALA A 66 6.65 11.53 -3.32
C ALA A 66 6.36 12.45 -4.52
N LEU A 67 5.85 13.66 -4.28
CA LEU A 67 5.39 14.58 -5.32
C LEU A 67 6.30 15.81 -5.49
N GLN A 68 7.46 15.83 -4.83
CA GLN A 68 8.50 16.83 -5.05
C GLN A 68 9.24 16.59 -6.37
#